data_AF-A0A7C5HHE9-F1
#
_entry.id   AF-A0A7C5HHE9-F1
#
_cell.length_a   1.000
_cell.length_b   1.000
_cell.length_c   1.000
_cell.angle_alpha   90.00
_cell.angle_beta   90.00
_cell.angle_gamma   90.00
#
_symmetry.space_group_name_H-M   'P 1'
#
loop_
_entity.id
_entity.type
_entity.pdbx_description
1 polymer ?
#
loop_
_entity_poly.entity_id
_entity_poly.type
_entity_poly.pdbx_seq_one_letter_code
_entity_poly.pdbx_strand_id
1 'polypeptide(L)'
;MPHIVLEKINDTKEAYVALKPFAQKIDGGILKVLDKYINGAEQIALVESLAIENGVNQNFFIQLSQKKSNLTVRLLPLTDPEKTKGVKTIMAMVAKQIKDTNKNITYGKNNLEDFLIQ
;
A
#
# COMPACT_ATOMS: atom_id res chain seq x y z
N MET A 1 1.23 11.73 7.68
CA MET A 1 1.02 10.28 7.47
C MET A 1 1.24 9.96 5.99
N PRO A 2 2.07 8.98 5.64
CA PRO A 2 2.27 8.55 4.25
C PRO A 2 0.95 8.16 3.59
N HIS A 3 0.70 8.62 2.36
CA HIS A 3 -0.46 8.26 1.57
C HIS A 3 -0.25 8.47 0.06
N ILE A 4 -0.96 7.66 -0.74
CA ILE A 4 -1.07 7.74 -2.19
C ILE A 4 -2.55 7.64 -2.55
N VAL A 5 -3.05 8.55 -3.39
CA VAL A 5 -4.39 8.43 -3.98
C VAL A 5 -4.26 7.78 -5.35
N LEU A 6 -5.11 6.79 -5.62
CA LEU A 6 -5.34 6.22 -6.94
C LEU A 6 -6.70 6.71 -7.43
N GLU A 7 -6.73 7.31 -8.62
CA GLU A 7 -7.94 7.84 -9.24
C GLU A 7 -8.51 6.86 -10.27
N LYS A 8 -9.81 6.98 -10.56
CA LYS A 8 -10.54 6.19 -11.58
C LYS A 8 -10.57 4.69 -11.30
N ILE A 9 -10.65 4.33 -10.02
CA ILE A 9 -10.89 2.95 -9.58
C ILE A 9 -12.38 2.73 -9.25
N ASN A 10 -12.90 1.55 -9.58
CA ASN A 10 -14.33 1.26 -9.44
C ASN A 10 -14.72 1.06 -7.99
N ASP A 11 -14.01 0.16 -7.29
CA ASP A 11 -14.27 -0.14 -5.88
C ASP A 11 -13.03 -0.62 -5.10
N THR A 12 -13.14 -0.69 -3.77
CA THR A 12 -12.06 -1.17 -2.90
C THR A 12 -11.81 -2.67 -3.07
N LYS A 13 -12.81 -3.44 -3.49
CA LYS A 13 -12.70 -4.89 -3.72
C LYS A 13 -11.80 -5.20 -4.90
N GLU A 14 -11.88 -4.43 -5.98
CA GLU A 14 -10.99 -4.52 -7.15
C GLU A 14 -9.52 -4.38 -6.70
N ALA A 15 -9.22 -3.35 -5.92
CA ALA A 15 -7.87 -3.16 -5.35
C ALA A 15 -7.45 -4.31 -4.42
N TYR A 16 -8.37 -4.77 -3.57
CA TYR A 16 -8.12 -5.89 -2.68
C TYR A 16 -7.78 -7.16 -3.46
N VAL A 17 -8.55 -7.51 -4.49
CA VAL A 17 -8.32 -8.71 -5.32
C VAL A 17 -6.99 -8.60 -6.07
N ALA A 18 -6.66 -7.41 -6.59
CA ALA A 18 -5.43 -7.14 -7.34
C ALA A 18 -4.15 -7.45 -6.57
N LEU A 19 -4.13 -7.17 -5.27
CA LEU A 19 -2.91 -7.27 -4.47
C LEU A 19 -2.42 -8.70 -4.31
N LYS A 20 -1.15 -8.93 -4.59
CA LYS A 20 -0.48 -10.21 -4.34
C LYS A 20 0.56 -10.04 -3.23
N PRO A 21 0.66 -11.03 -2.31
CA PRO A 21 1.77 -11.09 -1.37
C PRO A 21 3.10 -11.05 -2.10
N PHE A 22 4.10 -10.40 -1.49
CA PHE A 22 5.44 -10.38 -2.03
C PHE A 22 6.49 -10.38 -0.94
N ALA A 23 7.69 -10.80 -1.31
CA ALA A 23 8.89 -10.65 -0.50
C ALA A 23 10.02 -10.18 -1.40
N GLN A 24 10.63 -9.05 -1.06
CA GLN A 24 11.74 -8.46 -1.80
C GLN A 24 12.92 -8.26 -0.86
N LYS A 25 14.04 -8.93 -1.16
CA LYS A 25 15.31 -8.64 -0.50
C LYS A 25 15.79 -7.26 -0.93
N ILE A 26 16.31 -6.51 0.03
CA ILE A 26 16.96 -5.21 -0.18
C ILE A 26 18.34 -5.26 0.48
N ASP A 27 19.18 -4.27 0.18
CA ASP A 27 20.40 -4.09 0.95
C ASP A 27 20.05 -3.85 2.43
N GLY A 28 20.71 -4.57 3.32
CA GLY A 28 20.46 -4.51 4.76
C GLY A 28 19.11 -5.10 5.24
N GLY A 29 18.32 -5.80 4.42
CA GLY A 29 17.05 -6.35 4.91
C GLY A 29 16.07 -6.99 3.90
N ILE A 30 14.79 -6.96 4.25
CA ILE A 30 13.70 -7.55 3.45
C ILE A 30 12.38 -6.79 3.64
N LEU A 31 11.66 -6.59 2.54
CA LEU A 31 10.34 -5.98 2.51
C LEU A 31 9.30 -7.03 2.15
N LYS A 32 8.16 -7.05 2.85
CA LYS A 32 7.09 -8.02 2.61
C LYS A 32 5.70 -7.40 2.68
N VAL A 33 4.82 -7.93 1.83
CA VAL A 33 3.37 -7.91 1.99
C VAL A 33 2.92 -9.35 2.21
N LEU A 34 2.17 -9.58 3.29
CA LEU A 34 1.84 -10.90 3.81
C LEU A 34 0.38 -11.23 3.48
N ASP A 35 -0.54 -10.89 4.38
CA ASP A 35 -1.97 -11.12 4.22
C ASP A 35 -2.73 -9.83 3.93
N LYS A 36 -3.99 -10.00 3.52
CA LYS A 36 -4.93 -8.90 3.28
C LYS A 36 -6.30 -9.28 3.81
N TYR A 37 -6.99 -8.28 4.36
CA TYR A 37 -8.31 -8.42 4.98
C TYR A 37 -9.24 -7.35 4.42
N ILE A 38 -10.51 -7.67 4.22
CA ILE A 38 -11.53 -6.69 3.80
C ILE A 38 -12.72 -6.75 4.75
N ASN A 39 -13.28 -5.59 5.09
CA ASN A 39 -14.46 -5.55 5.96
C ASN A 39 -15.70 -6.08 5.22
N GLY A 40 -16.74 -6.46 5.98
CA GLY A 40 -17.96 -7.02 5.40
C GLY A 40 -18.72 -6.09 4.45
N ALA A 41 -18.50 -4.78 4.54
CA ALA A 41 -19.05 -3.80 3.62
C ALA A 41 -18.21 -3.60 2.34
N GLU A 42 -17.06 -4.26 2.24
CA GLU A 42 -16.13 -4.17 1.10
C GLU A 42 -15.61 -2.74 0.81
N GLN A 43 -15.60 -1.87 1.82
CA GLN A 43 -15.21 -0.45 1.72
C GLN A 43 -13.82 -0.15 2.28
N ILE A 44 -13.32 -1.03 3.15
CA ILE A 44 -12.01 -0.89 3.79
C ILE A 44 -11.29 -2.22 3.69
N ALA A 45 -10.07 -2.19 3.16
CA ALA A 45 -9.15 -3.30 3.23
C ALA A 45 -7.90 -2.93 4.03
N LEU A 46 -7.35 -3.92 4.73
CA LEU A 46 -6.07 -3.85 5.42
C LEU A 46 -5.09 -4.80 4.75
N VAL A 47 -3.86 -4.34 4.55
CA VAL A 47 -2.77 -5.10 3.95
C VAL A 47 -1.66 -5.20 4.99
N GLU A 48 -1.38 -6.42 5.43
CA GLU A 48 -0.34 -6.71 6.41
C GLU A 48 1.03 -6.59 5.75
N SER A 49 1.93 -5.83 6.37
CA SER A 49 3.24 -5.49 5.82
C SER A 49 4.33 -5.58 6.87
N LEU A 50 5.50 -6.02 6.43
CA LEU A 50 6.70 -6.13 7.25
C LEU A 50 7.89 -5.50 6.52
N ALA A 51 8.49 -4.49 7.14
CA ALA A 51 9.79 -3.96 6.74
C ALA A 51 10.84 -4.40 7.77
N ILE A 52 11.87 -5.12 7.31
CA ILE A 52 13.08 -5.38 8.08
C ILE A 52 14.20 -4.58 7.45
N GLU A 53 14.79 -3.64 8.19
CA GLU A 53 15.89 -2.79 7.73
C GLU A 53 16.94 -2.70 8.84
N ASN A 54 18.19 -3.08 8.53
CA ASN A 54 19.34 -2.96 9.45
C ASN A 54 19.08 -3.61 10.84
N GLY A 55 18.39 -4.75 10.85
CA GLY A 55 18.04 -5.48 12.07
C GLY A 55 16.80 -4.96 12.82
N VAL A 56 16.16 -3.88 12.35
CA VAL A 56 14.91 -3.36 12.90
C VAL A 56 13.71 -3.95 12.16
N ASN A 57 12.82 -4.61 12.90
CA ASN A 57 11.59 -5.19 12.36
C ASN A 57 10.40 -4.25 12.61
N GLN A 58 9.64 -3.95 11.56
CA GLN A 58 8.46 -3.09 11.63
C GLN A 58 7.27 -3.77 10.95
N ASN A 59 6.34 -4.26 11.76
CA ASN A 59 5.04 -4.75 11.30
C ASN A 59 4.04 -3.59 11.29
N PHE A 60 3.29 -3.45 10.19
CA PHE A 60 2.29 -2.41 10.06
C PHE A 60 1.19 -2.81 9.08
N PHE A 61 0.11 -2.04 9.09
CA PHE A 61 -0.97 -2.20 8.14
C PHE A 61 -1.03 -1.02 7.19
N ILE A 62 -1.26 -1.31 5.92
CA ILE A 62 -1.70 -0.33 4.94
C ILE A 62 -3.22 -0.43 4.84
N GLN A 63 -3.91 0.69 4.98
CA GLN A 63 -5.35 0.78 4.77
C GLN A 63 -5.64 1.22 3.33
N LEU A 64 -6.49 0.47 2.65
CA LEU A 64 -7.16 0.87 1.42
C LEU A 64 -8.56 1.33 1.78
N SER A 65 -8.95 2.53 1.35
CA SER A 65 -10.32 3.01 1.53
C SER A 65 -10.70 3.95 0.41
N GLN A 66 -11.89 3.74 -0.14
CA GLN A 66 -12.39 4.52 -1.26
C GLN A 66 -13.30 5.65 -0.82
N LYS A 67 -13.25 6.76 -1.55
CA LYS A 67 -14.24 7.84 -1.53
C LYS A 67 -14.54 8.25 -2.98
N LYS A 68 -15.77 8.00 -3.44
CA LYS A 68 -16.15 8.15 -4.86
C LYS A 68 -15.21 7.31 -5.75
N SER A 69 -14.69 7.85 -6.83
CA SER A 69 -13.77 7.16 -7.76
C SER A 69 -12.31 7.14 -7.30
N ASN A 70 -12.02 7.50 -6.04
CA ASN A 70 -10.66 7.64 -5.54
C ASN A 70 -10.41 6.64 -4.41
N LEU A 71 -9.39 5.79 -4.56
CA LEU A 71 -8.89 4.92 -3.50
C LEU A 71 -7.69 5.58 -2.83
N THR A 72 -7.72 5.66 -1.50
CA THR A 72 -6.56 6.09 -0.73
C THR A 72 -5.80 4.86 -0.23
N VAL A 73 -4.54 4.74 -0.59
CA VAL A 73 -3.54 3.83 -0.01
C VAL A 73 -2.81 4.61 1.08
N ARG A 74 -3.03 4.28 2.36
CA ARG A 74 -2.41 5.01 3.48
C ARG A 74 -1.88 4.08 4.54
N LEU A 75 -0.88 4.53 5.29
CA LEU A 75 -0.50 3.87 6.52
C LEU A 75 -1.68 3.89 7.50
N LEU A 76 -2.04 2.75 8.10
CA LEU A 76 -3.11 2.69 9.09
C LEU A 76 -2.64 3.44 10.35
N PRO A 77 -3.36 4.48 10.84
CA PRO A 77 -2.93 5.26 12.01
C PRO A 77 -2.68 4.45 13.28
N LEU A 78 -3.34 3.29 13.41
CA LEU A 78 -3.21 2.40 14.57
C LEU A 78 -1.88 1.62 14.58
N THR A 79 -1.20 1.54 13.43
CA THR A 79 0.17 1.05 13.32
C THR A 79 1.06 2.26 13.08
N ASP A 80 1.97 2.58 14.01
CA ASP A 80 2.87 3.72 13.87
C ASP A 80 4.33 3.25 13.69
N PRO A 81 4.68 2.65 12.54
CA PRO A 81 6.06 2.40 12.21
C PRO A 81 6.82 3.72 11.99
N GLU A 82 8.13 3.65 12.16
CA GLU A 82 9.03 4.65 11.62
C GLU A 82 8.88 4.71 10.10
N LYS A 83 8.86 5.93 9.55
CA LYS A 83 8.55 6.18 8.14
C LYS A 83 9.83 6.05 7.29
N THR A 84 10.49 4.90 7.46
CA THR A 84 11.74 4.52 6.80
C THR A 84 11.55 4.39 5.29
N LYS A 85 12.66 4.22 4.58
CA LYS A 85 12.64 3.98 3.12
C LYS A 85 11.83 2.71 2.81
N GLY A 86 12.05 1.62 3.53
CA GLY A 86 11.34 0.35 3.35
C GLY A 86 9.82 0.47 3.51
N VAL A 87 9.34 1.14 4.56
CA VAL A 87 7.89 1.37 4.77
C VAL A 87 7.28 2.12 3.59
N LYS A 88 7.92 3.21 3.14
CA LYS A 88 7.45 4.01 1.99
C LYS A 88 7.50 3.22 0.68
N THR A 89 8.54 2.41 0.48
CA THR A 89 8.67 1.54 -0.70
C THR A 89 7.57 0.49 -0.74
N ILE A 90 7.25 -0.19 0.37
CA ILE A 90 6.14 -1.15 0.42
C ILE A 90 4.82 -0.45 0.03
N MET A 91 4.56 0.73 0.59
CA MET A 91 3.35 1.50 0.26
C MET A 91 3.27 1.86 -1.23
N ALA A 92 4.37 2.29 -1.83
CA ALA A 92 4.42 2.59 -3.26
C ALA A 92 4.23 1.33 -4.12
N MET A 93 4.81 0.19 -3.73
CA MET A 93 4.62 -1.10 -4.42
C MET A 93 3.17 -1.57 -4.35
N VAL A 94 2.50 -1.43 -3.21
CA VAL A 94 1.07 -1.72 -3.06
C VAL A 94 0.24 -0.83 -3.99
N ALA A 95 0.50 0.48 -4.01
CA ALA A 95 -0.19 1.40 -4.91
C ALA A 95 0.06 1.06 -6.39
N LYS A 96 1.30 0.69 -6.75
CA LYS A 96 1.65 0.28 -8.11
C LYS A 96 0.93 -0.98 -8.56
N GLN A 97 0.88 -2.03 -7.72
CA GLN A 97 0.17 -3.26 -8.06
C GLN A 97 -1.30 -3.01 -8.40
N ILE A 98 -1.95 -2.09 -7.67
CA ILE A 98 -3.33 -1.69 -7.94
C ILE A 98 -3.42 -0.85 -9.21
N LYS A 99 -2.54 0.14 -9.39
CA LYS A 99 -2.50 0.97 -10.60
C LYS A 99 -2.33 0.11 -11.87
N ASP A 100 -1.46 -0.88 -11.83
CA ASP A 100 -1.08 -1.66 -13.01
C ASP A 100 -2.17 -2.68 -13.45
N THR A 101 -3.28 -2.81 -12.71
CA THR A 101 -4.42 -3.64 -13.16
C THR A 101 -5.21 -3.00 -14.29
N ASN A 102 -5.19 -1.67 -14.39
CA ASN A 102 -5.98 -0.93 -15.35
C ASN A 102 -5.26 0.37 -15.74
N LYS A 103 -4.95 0.51 -17.03
CA LYS A 103 -4.24 1.68 -17.58
C LYS A 103 -4.96 3.02 -17.35
N ASN A 104 -6.25 3.00 -17.04
CA ASN A 104 -7.01 4.20 -16.70
C ASN A 104 -6.77 4.69 -15.27
N ILE A 105 -6.26 3.83 -14.38
CA ILE A 105 -5.95 4.19 -13.00
C ILE A 105 -4.67 5.04 -13.02
N THR A 106 -4.73 6.20 -12.36
CA THR A 106 -3.63 7.15 -12.29
C THR A 106 -3.30 7.50 -10.85
N TYR A 107 -2.04 7.84 -10.59
CA TYR A 107 -1.67 8.46 -9.32
C TYR A 107 -2.28 9.85 -9.22
N GLY A 108 -2.98 10.13 -8.13
CA GLY A 108 -3.47 11.45 -7.76
C GLY A 108 -2.59 12.08 -6.67
N LYS A 109 -3.20 12.91 -5.83
CA LYS A 109 -2.52 13.56 -4.70
C LYS A 109 -1.83 12.54 -3.79
N ASN A 110 -0.54 12.74 -3.52
CA ASN A 110 0.25 11.85 -2.68
C ASN A 110 1.40 12.61 -1.99
N ASN A 111 2.07 11.98 -1.03
CA ASN A 111 3.31 12.48 -0.42
C ASN A 111 4.46 11.48 -0.49
N LEU A 112 4.43 10.59 -1.49
CA LEU A 112 5.38 9.51 -1.72
C LEU A 112 5.89 9.50 -3.17
N GLU A 113 5.86 10.64 -3.87
CA GLU A 113 6.20 10.76 -5.29
C GLU A 113 7.56 10.16 -5.63
N ASP A 114 8.58 10.43 -4.79
CA ASP A 114 9.94 9.90 -4.96
C ASP A 114 10.04 8.37 -4.88
N PHE A 115 8.99 7.70 -4.40
CA PHE A 115 8.90 6.25 -4.26
C PHE A 115 7.99 5.62 -5.32
N LEU A 116 7.22 6.43 -6.05
CA LEU A 116 6.33 5.94 -7.09
C LEU A 116 7.16 5.39 -8.25
N ILE A 117 6.98 4.10 -8.52
CA ILE A 117 7.55 3.44 -9.68
C ILE A 117 6.53 3.62 -10.82
N GLN A 118 7.00 4.09 -11.98
CA GLN A 118 6.14 4.33 -13.16
C GLN A 118 5.52 3.04 -13.70
#